data_AF-K9X0M0-F1
#
_entry.id   AF-K9X0M0-F1
#
_cell.length_a   1.000
_cell.length_b   1.000
_cell.length_c   1.000
_cell.angle_alpha   90.00
_cell.angle_beta   90.00
_cell.angle_gamma   90.00
#
_symmetry.space_group_name_H-M   'P 1'
#
loop_
_entity.id
_entity.type
_entity.pdbx_description
1 polymer ?
#
loop_
_entity_poly.entity_id
_entity_poly.type
_entity_poly.pdbx_seq_one_letter_code
_entity_poly.pdbx_strand_id
1 'polypeptide(L)'
;MTTDTPVNSPTKPESTFGQRLRNFLIAIVAIALSVALFVGLRAETTSVSLSKLDQASTPLEVAMTNGKPSLVEFYADWCTVCQKMAPDMAQLETQYADKLNFVMLNVDNNKWLPEMLKYRVDGIPHFVFLGNNGETIAEAIGELPRTVMAGNLEALVTGSTLPYAQANGQVSKFSAPVAPEANQDDPRSHGSQVVLN
;
A
#
# COMPACT_ATOMS: atom_id res chain seq x y z
N MET A 1 -25.74 -17.29 97.17
CA MET A 1 -26.07 -16.26 96.16
C MET A 1 -25.37 -16.65 94.87
N THR A 2 -26.18 -17.13 93.93
CA THR A 2 -25.82 -17.53 92.55
C THR A 2 -26.03 -16.33 91.62
N THR A 3 -25.04 -15.99 90.80
CA THR A 3 -25.10 -15.21 89.55
C THR A 3 -23.64 -15.03 89.08
N ASP A 4 -23.22 -15.06 87.84
CA ASP A 4 -23.72 -15.53 86.55
C ASP A 4 -22.45 -15.60 85.68
N THR A 5 -22.33 -16.64 84.87
CA THR A 5 -21.22 -16.78 83.91
C THR A 5 -21.54 -15.98 82.65
N PRO A 6 -20.63 -15.15 82.10
CA PRO A 6 -20.80 -14.67 80.74
C PRO A 6 -20.26 -15.73 79.77
N VAL A 7 -21.18 -16.34 79.02
CA VAL A 7 -20.88 -17.11 77.82
C VAL A 7 -20.33 -16.15 76.77
N ASN A 8 -19.03 -16.26 76.46
CA ASN A 8 -18.44 -15.55 75.34
C ASN A 8 -18.41 -16.50 74.14
N SER A 9 -19.20 -16.19 73.12
CA SER A 9 -19.23 -16.94 71.85
C SER A 9 -17.99 -16.61 71.01
N PRO A 10 -17.41 -17.57 70.26
CA PRO A 10 -16.24 -17.29 69.45
C PRO A 10 -16.63 -16.44 68.24
N THR A 11 -16.04 -15.25 68.11
CA THR A 11 -16.02 -14.50 66.86
C THR A 11 -15.22 -15.30 65.82
N LYS A 12 -15.93 -15.82 64.82
CA LYS A 12 -15.32 -16.46 63.66
C LYS A 12 -14.39 -15.44 62.97
N PRO A 13 -13.09 -15.74 62.77
CA PRO A 13 -12.23 -14.82 62.04
C PRO A 13 -12.71 -14.78 60.58
N GLU A 14 -13.18 -13.61 60.14
CA GLU A 14 -13.47 -13.35 58.73
C GLU A 14 -12.22 -13.61 57.90
N SER A 15 -12.39 -14.38 56.83
CA SER A 15 -11.31 -14.92 55.99
C SER A 15 -10.62 -13.81 55.18
N THR A 16 -9.72 -13.08 55.83
CA THR A 16 -8.87 -12.04 55.23
C THR A 16 -7.97 -12.62 54.14
N PHE A 17 -7.63 -13.91 54.23
CA PHE A 17 -6.78 -14.61 53.29
C PHE A 17 -7.49 -14.93 51.95
N GLY A 18 -8.72 -15.43 51.99
CA GLY A 18 -9.47 -15.79 50.79
C GLY A 18 -9.82 -14.58 49.92
N GLN A 19 -10.11 -13.45 50.54
CA GLN A 19 -10.40 -12.20 49.83
C GLN A 19 -9.14 -11.59 49.20
N ARG A 20 -8.00 -11.66 49.89
CA ARG A 20 -6.70 -11.25 49.32
C ARG A 20 -6.31 -12.14 48.14
N LEU A 21 -6.46 -13.47 48.27
CA LEU A 21 -6.16 -14.41 47.19
C LEU A 21 -7.05 -14.17 45.95
N ARG A 22 -8.36 -13.95 46.14
CA ARG A 22 -9.27 -13.61 45.05
C ARG A 22 -8.85 -12.32 44.34
N ASN A 23 -8.50 -11.27 45.10
CA ASN A 23 -8.06 -10.00 44.52
C ASN A 23 -6.74 -10.15 43.76
N PHE A 24 -5.80 -10.95 44.26
CA PHE A 24 -4.56 -11.26 43.55
C PHE A 24 -4.81 -12.02 42.24
N LEU A 25 -5.70 -13.00 42.22
CA LEU A 25 -6.05 -13.73 41.00
C LEU A 25 -6.71 -12.81 39.96
N ILE A 26 -7.61 -11.93 40.39
CA ILE A 26 -8.24 -10.93 39.49
C ILE A 26 -7.18 -10.01 38.88
N ALA A 27 -6.21 -9.53 39.69
CA ALA A 27 -5.13 -8.68 39.21
C ALA A 27 -4.25 -9.40 38.17
N ILE A 28 -3.90 -10.66 38.41
CA ILE A 28 -3.09 -11.46 37.47
C ILE A 28 -3.84 -11.67 36.15
N VAL A 29 -5.13 -12.02 36.19
CA VAL A 29 -5.94 -12.21 34.98
C VAL A 29 -6.07 -10.90 34.21
N ALA A 30 -6.30 -9.78 34.90
CA ALA A 30 -6.39 -8.46 34.27
C ALA A 30 -5.07 -8.06 33.58
N ILE A 31 -3.93 -8.32 34.22
CA ILE A 31 -2.61 -8.07 33.64
C ILE A 31 -2.39 -8.97 32.43
N ALA A 32 -2.67 -10.26 32.53
CA ALA A 32 -2.50 -11.21 31.43
C ALA A 32 -3.35 -10.84 30.21
N LEU A 33 -4.62 -10.47 30.42
CA LEU A 33 -5.50 -9.99 29.34
C LEU A 33 -5.02 -8.66 28.75
N SER A 34 -4.54 -7.73 29.59
CA SER A 34 -3.99 -6.45 29.12
C SER A 34 -2.73 -6.67 28.27
N VAL A 35 -1.85 -7.59 28.68
CA VAL A 35 -0.66 -7.96 27.91
C VAL A 35 -1.05 -8.64 26.60
N ALA A 36 -1.99 -9.59 26.63
CA ALA A 36 -2.46 -10.27 25.42
C ALA A 36 -3.11 -9.30 24.43
N LEU A 37 -3.93 -8.37 24.92
CA LEU A 37 -4.54 -7.31 24.11
C LEU A 37 -3.47 -6.38 23.54
N PHE A 38 -2.51 -5.93 24.37
CA PHE A 38 -1.43 -5.06 23.92
C PHE A 38 -0.53 -5.72 22.88
N VAL A 39 -0.21 -7.00 23.04
CA VAL A 39 0.56 -7.77 22.04
C VAL A 39 -0.25 -7.97 20.76
N GLY A 40 -1.55 -8.29 20.86
CA GLY A 40 -2.45 -8.41 19.71
C GLY A 40 -2.56 -7.11 18.90
N LEU A 41 -2.68 -5.96 19.57
CA LEU A 41 -2.71 -4.63 18.93
C LEU A 41 -1.36 -4.23 18.30
N ARG A 42 -0.23 -4.70 18.85
CA ARG A 42 1.12 -4.39 18.33
C ARG A 42 1.47 -5.16 17.06
N ALA A 43 0.81 -6.29 16.81
CA ALA A 43 1.10 -7.14 15.66
C ALA A 43 0.63 -6.52 14.32
N GLU A 44 -0.27 -5.54 14.34
CA GLU A 44 -0.84 -4.97 13.10
C GLU A 44 -0.09 -3.75 12.55
N THR A 45 0.91 -3.22 13.24
CA THR A 45 1.64 -2.03 12.78
C THR A 45 3.06 -2.37 12.35
N THR A 46 3.20 -3.22 11.34
CA THR A 46 4.49 -3.34 10.64
C THR A 46 4.57 -2.17 9.67
N SER A 47 5.33 -1.12 10.01
CA SER A 47 5.62 -0.04 9.08
C SER A 47 6.47 -0.59 7.93
N VAL A 48 5.81 -0.92 6.82
CA VAL A 48 6.47 -1.34 5.59
C VAL A 48 7.14 -0.11 4.97
N SER A 49 8.47 -0.14 4.83
CA SER A 49 9.21 0.89 4.11
C SER A 49 9.50 0.43 2.68
N LEU A 50 9.53 1.37 1.74
CA LEU A 50 9.80 1.09 0.32
C LEU A 50 11.13 0.36 0.13
N SER A 51 12.19 0.83 0.81
CA SER A 51 13.50 0.17 0.81
C SER A 51 13.49 -1.29 1.28
N LYS A 52 12.57 -1.68 2.17
CA LYS A 52 12.45 -3.08 2.63
C LYS A 52 11.71 -3.93 1.60
N LEU A 53 10.68 -3.39 0.96
CA LEU A 53 10.00 -4.07 -0.14
C LEU A 53 10.96 -4.27 -1.32
N ASP A 54 11.74 -3.24 -1.65
CA ASP A 54 12.72 -3.32 -2.74
C ASP A 54 13.77 -4.40 -2.47
N GLN A 55 14.32 -4.45 -1.25
CA GLN A 55 15.24 -5.51 -0.84
C GLN A 55 14.64 -6.93 -0.88
N ALA A 56 13.34 -7.05 -0.68
CA ALA A 56 12.62 -8.32 -0.75
C ALA A 56 12.13 -8.66 -2.18
N SER A 57 12.15 -7.69 -3.09
CA SER A 57 11.65 -7.84 -4.45
C SER A 57 12.54 -8.77 -5.29
N THR A 58 11.95 -9.33 -6.34
CA THR A 58 12.66 -10.19 -7.28
C THR A 58 13.63 -9.35 -8.12
N PRO A 59 14.91 -9.74 -8.22
CA PRO A 59 15.83 -9.06 -9.14
C PRO A 59 15.30 -9.10 -10.57
N LEU A 60 15.38 -7.97 -11.28
CA LEU A 60 14.87 -7.84 -12.64
C LEU A 60 15.41 -8.94 -13.57
N GLU A 61 16.70 -9.26 -13.47
CA GLU A 61 17.35 -10.26 -14.32
C GLU A 61 16.77 -11.67 -14.10
N VAL A 62 16.35 -11.98 -12.87
CA VAL A 62 15.65 -13.24 -12.53
C VAL A 62 14.22 -13.22 -13.05
N ALA A 63 13.52 -12.09 -12.87
CA ALA A 63 12.15 -11.93 -13.33
C ALA A 63 12.02 -12.09 -14.86
N MET A 64 13.03 -11.62 -15.61
CA MET A 64 13.08 -11.73 -17.08
C MET A 64 13.37 -13.15 -17.59
N THR A 65 13.79 -14.08 -16.74
CA THR A 65 14.29 -15.40 -17.17
C THR A 65 13.56 -16.58 -16.55
N ASN A 66 12.82 -16.39 -15.45
CA ASN A 66 12.18 -17.48 -14.72
C ASN A 66 10.80 -17.91 -15.26
N GLY A 67 10.31 -17.29 -16.33
CA GLY A 67 9.07 -17.67 -17.04
C GLY A 67 7.78 -17.35 -16.28
N LYS A 68 7.84 -16.58 -15.18
CA LYS A 68 6.65 -16.05 -14.49
C LYS A 68 6.32 -14.65 -15.02
N PRO A 69 5.03 -14.26 -15.05
CA PRO A 69 4.70 -12.87 -15.31
C PRO A 69 5.26 -11.98 -14.21
N SER A 70 5.45 -10.70 -14.49
CA SER A 70 6.10 -9.78 -13.55
C SER A 70 5.38 -8.44 -13.48
N LEU A 71 5.25 -7.90 -12.27
CA LEU A 71 4.94 -6.49 -12.04
C LEU A 71 6.24 -5.77 -11.72
N VAL A 72 6.59 -4.77 -12.53
CA VAL A 72 7.71 -3.86 -12.25
C VAL A 72 7.16 -2.54 -11.74
N GLU A 73 7.58 -2.11 -10.55
CA GLU A 73 7.26 -0.81 -9.97
C GLU A 73 8.50 0.09 -9.96
N PHE A 74 8.42 1.23 -10.64
CA PHE A 74 9.38 2.32 -10.47
C PHE A 74 8.93 3.24 -9.34
N TYR A 75 9.81 3.45 -8.38
CA TYR A 75 9.52 4.18 -7.14
C TYR A 75 10.69 5.07 -6.73
N ALA A 76 10.49 5.89 -5.69
CA ALA A 76 11.57 6.58 -4.98
C ALA A 76 11.27 6.68 -3.49
N ASP A 77 12.30 6.81 -2.65
CA ASP A 77 12.11 6.97 -1.20
C ASP A 77 11.39 8.28 -0.85
N TRP A 78 11.53 9.33 -1.67
CA TRP A 78 10.85 10.62 -1.50
C TRP A 78 9.40 10.62 -2.04
N CYS A 79 8.95 9.53 -2.68
CA CYS A 79 7.63 9.43 -3.29
C CYS A 79 6.54 9.14 -2.24
N THR A 80 5.83 10.17 -1.80
CA THR A 80 4.74 10.03 -0.81
C THR A 80 3.62 9.08 -1.26
N VAL A 81 3.29 9.04 -2.55
CA VAL A 81 2.25 8.15 -3.08
C VAL A 81 2.70 6.70 -3.01
N CYS A 82 3.95 6.41 -3.41
CA CYS A 82 4.55 5.08 -3.30
C CYS A 82 4.54 4.62 -1.83
N GLN A 83 4.94 5.49 -0.89
CA GLN A 83 4.92 5.17 0.55
C GLN A 83 3.51 4.82 1.05
N LYS A 84 2.47 5.52 0.58
CA LYS A 84 1.08 5.25 0.95
C LYS A 84 0.60 3.89 0.42
N MET A 85 1.06 3.49 -0.77
CA MET A 85 0.69 2.21 -1.39
C MET A 85 1.48 1.02 -0.83
N ALA A 86 2.64 1.25 -0.21
CA ALA A 86 3.51 0.18 0.28
C ALA A 86 2.82 -0.89 1.14
N PRO A 87 1.91 -0.58 2.10
CA PRO A 87 1.21 -1.60 2.87
C PRO A 87 0.27 -2.49 2.05
N ASP A 88 -0.34 -1.93 0.99
CA ASP A 88 -1.20 -2.69 0.08
C ASP A 88 -0.36 -3.56 -0.86
N MET A 89 0.75 -3.01 -1.38
CA MET A 89 1.71 -3.74 -2.21
C MET A 89 2.31 -4.93 -1.46
N ALA A 90 2.71 -4.76 -0.20
CA ALA A 90 3.23 -5.85 0.64
C ALA A 90 2.23 -7.01 0.82
N GLN A 91 0.94 -6.68 0.94
CA GLN A 91 -0.12 -7.69 1.06
C GLN A 91 -0.36 -8.42 -0.26
N LEU A 92 -0.30 -7.70 -1.39
CA LEU A 92 -0.40 -8.29 -2.72
C LEU A 92 0.81 -9.17 -3.02
N GLU A 93 2.03 -8.72 -2.69
CA GLU A 93 3.24 -9.53 -2.78
C GLU A 93 3.08 -10.85 -2.04
N THR A 94 2.58 -10.80 -0.80
CA THR A 94 2.33 -12.02 -0.01
C THR A 94 1.27 -12.92 -0.66
N GLN A 95 0.19 -12.33 -1.19
CA GLN A 95 -0.92 -13.07 -1.80
C GLN A 95 -0.52 -13.74 -3.13
N TYR A 96 0.41 -13.13 -3.88
CA TYR A 96 0.79 -13.54 -5.23
C TYR A 96 2.24 -14.05 -5.36
N ALA A 97 2.98 -14.18 -4.26
CA ALA A 97 4.43 -14.51 -4.22
C ALA A 97 4.85 -15.68 -5.13
N ASP A 98 4.03 -16.74 -5.19
CA ASP A 98 4.35 -17.93 -5.99
C ASP A 98 3.91 -17.81 -7.46
N LYS A 99 3.04 -16.86 -7.78
CA LYS A 99 2.32 -16.76 -9.05
C LYS A 99 2.94 -15.77 -10.03
N LEU A 100 3.50 -14.67 -9.55
CA LEU A 100 4.14 -13.62 -10.36
C LEU A 100 5.31 -12.98 -9.61
N ASN A 101 6.24 -12.38 -10.34
CA ASN A 101 7.36 -11.65 -9.75
C ASN A 101 6.95 -10.21 -9.43
N PHE A 102 7.33 -9.71 -8.26
CA PHE A 102 7.30 -8.28 -7.97
C PHE A 102 8.73 -7.76 -8.06
N VAL A 103 8.95 -6.72 -8.85
CA VAL A 103 10.26 -6.09 -9.07
C VAL A 103 10.13 -4.63 -8.72
N MET A 104 11.00 -4.11 -7.87
CA MET A 104 11.04 -2.68 -7.57
C MET A 104 12.32 -2.07 -8.12
N LEU A 105 12.19 -0.91 -8.77
CA LEU A 105 13.31 -0.19 -9.38
C LEU A 105 13.30 1.25 -8.85
N ASN A 106 14.25 1.56 -7.98
CA ASN A 106 14.39 2.91 -7.45
C ASN A 106 14.93 3.87 -8.52
N VAL A 107 14.18 4.91 -8.88
CA VAL A 107 14.53 5.85 -9.95
C VAL A 107 15.76 6.72 -9.63
N ASP A 108 16.14 6.83 -8.35
CA ASP A 108 17.37 7.53 -7.95
C ASP A 108 18.63 6.67 -8.20
N ASN A 109 18.46 5.38 -8.54
CA ASN A 109 19.56 4.49 -8.86
C ASN A 109 19.84 4.47 -10.38
N ASN A 110 20.96 5.08 -10.77
CA ASN A 110 21.41 5.14 -12.18
C ASN A 110 21.59 3.77 -12.87
N LYS A 111 21.69 2.66 -12.12
CA LYS A 111 21.66 1.30 -12.70
C LYS A 111 20.45 1.11 -13.61
N TRP A 112 19.31 1.69 -13.24
CA TRP A 112 18.03 1.49 -13.89
C TRP A 112 17.72 2.50 -15.00
N LEU A 113 18.69 3.33 -15.38
CA LEU A 113 18.53 4.29 -16.47
C LEU A 113 18.11 3.64 -17.81
N PRO A 114 18.64 2.48 -18.22
CA PRO A 114 18.16 1.79 -19.42
C PRO A 114 16.68 1.42 -19.35
N GLU A 115 16.21 0.91 -18.21
CA GLU A 115 14.82 0.54 -17.99
C GLU A 115 13.91 1.77 -17.94
N MET A 116 14.31 2.82 -17.24
CA MET A 116 13.57 4.09 -17.21
C MET A 116 13.39 4.68 -18.60
N LEU A 117 14.41 4.62 -19.46
CA LEU A 117 14.32 5.04 -20.86
C LEU A 117 13.45 4.10 -21.70
N LYS A 118 13.58 2.78 -21.52
CA LYS A 118 12.80 1.75 -22.23
C LYS A 118 11.30 1.92 -22.00
N TYR A 119 10.89 2.13 -20.75
CA TYR A 119 9.49 2.27 -20.35
C TYR A 119 9.03 3.72 -20.26
N ARG A 120 9.86 4.68 -20.68
CA ARG A 120 9.55 6.13 -20.68
C ARG A 120 9.00 6.61 -19.33
N VAL A 121 9.69 6.24 -18.25
CA VAL A 121 9.32 6.59 -16.88
C VAL A 121 9.48 8.10 -16.68
N ASP A 122 8.35 8.82 -16.70
CA ASP A 122 8.27 10.29 -16.53
C ASP A 122 7.46 10.70 -15.29
N GLY A 123 6.95 9.73 -14.53
CA GLY A 123 6.26 9.92 -13.25
C GLY A 123 6.33 8.66 -12.39
N ILE A 124 6.11 8.80 -11.08
CA ILE A 124 6.09 7.67 -10.14
C ILE A 124 4.88 7.74 -9.18
N PRO A 125 4.36 6.59 -8.70
CA PRO A 125 4.78 5.23 -9.07
C PRO A 125 4.43 4.91 -10.53
N HIS A 126 5.31 4.17 -11.22
CA HIS A 126 5.07 3.68 -12.58
C HIS A 126 5.08 2.16 -12.55
N PHE A 127 4.01 1.56 -13.02
CA PHE A 127 3.81 0.12 -13.05
C PHE A 127 3.92 -0.39 -14.48
N VAL A 128 4.74 -1.42 -14.70
CA VAL A 128 4.85 -2.13 -15.97
C VAL A 128 4.46 -3.58 -15.73
N PHE A 129 3.43 -4.03 -16.43
CA PHE A 129 2.93 -5.40 -16.37
C PHE A 129 3.57 -6.20 -17.50
N LEU A 130 4.39 -7.18 -17.14
CA LEU A 130 5.12 -8.04 -18.07
C LEU A 130 4.51 -9.44 -18.10
N GLY A 131 4.34 -9.98 -19.30
CA GLY A 131 3.97 -11.37 -19.50
C GLY A 131 5.12 -12.32 -19.15
N ASN A 132 4.87 -13.62 -19.28
CA ASN A 132 5.82 -14.66 -18.91
C ASN A 132 7.08 -14.68 -19.78
N ASN A 133 7.02 -14.11 -20.98
CA ASN A 133 8.14 -13.95 -21.92
C ASN A 133 8.79 -12.57 -21.81
N GLY A 134 8.44 -11.77 -20.81
CA GLY A 134 9.02 -10.44 -20.56
C GLY A 134 8.54 -9.36 -21.53
N GLU A 135 7.47 -9.63 -22.28
CA GLU A 135 6.81 -8.67 -23.14
C GLU A 135 5.95 -7.71 -22.30
N THR A 136 5.93 -6.43 -22.68
CA THR A 136 5.08 -5.45 -22.01
C THR A 136 3.61 -5.65 -22.41
N ILE A 137 2.76 -5.96 -21.42
CA ILE A 137 1.32 -6.13 -21.59
C ILE A 137 0.59 -4.79 -21.42
N ALA A 138 0.92 -4.07 -20.36
CA ALA A 138 0.33 -2.77 -20.05
C ALA A 138 1.26 -1.95 -19.14
N GLU A 139 0.96 -0.67 -19.03
CA GLU A 139 1.62 0.25 -18.11
C GLU A 139 0.57 1.12 -17.41
N ALA A 140 0.88 1.60 -16.21
CA ALA A 140 0.04 2.52 -15.47
C ALA A 140 0.91 3.47 -14.63
N ILE A 141 0.54 4.74 -14.54
CA ILE A 141 1.27 5.75 -13.78
C ILE A 141 0.35 6.35 -12.72
N GLY A 142 0.87 6.51 -11.51
CA GLY A 142 0.18 7.10 -10.37
C GLY A 142 -0.47 6.09 -9.44
N GLU A 143 -1.26 6.60 -8.50
CA GLU A 143 -1.90 5.79 -7.46
C GLU A 143 -2.90 4.79 -8.06
N LEU A 144 -2.75 3.51 -7.72
CA LEU A 144 -3.70 2.46 -8.05
C LEU A 144 -4.32 1.91 -6.77
N PRO A 145 -5.66 1.98 -6.60
CA PRO A 145 -6.33 1.33 -5.48
C PRO A 145 -6.02 -0.16 -5.44
N ARG A 146 -5.88 -0.75 -4.25
CA ARG A 146 -5.54 -2.16 -4.09
C ARG A 146 -6.43 -3.11 -4.90
N THR A 147 -7.74 -2.86 -4.96
CA THR A 147 -8.69 -3.71 -5.71
C THR A 147 -8.42 -3.67 -7.21
N VAL A 148 -8.04 -2.51 -7.74
CA VAL A 148 -7.65 -2.31 -9.13
C VAL A 148 -6.35 -3.04 -9.43
N MET A 149 -5.33 -2.88 -8.57
CA MET A 149 -4.07 -3.61 -8.70
C MET A 149 -4.30 -5.12 -8.65
N ALA A 150 -5.04 -5.62 -7.66
CA ALA A 150 -5.37 -7.04 -7.53
C ALA A 150 -6.07 -7.59 -8.78
N GLY A 151 -7.03 -6.85 -9.35
CA GLY A 151 -7.70 -7.26 -10.59
C GLY A 151 -6.75 -7.36 -11.79
N ASN A 152 -5.81 -6.43 -11.92
CA ASN A 152 -4.77 -6.49 -12.95
C ASN A 152 -3.81 -7.66 -12.72
N LEU A 153 -3.39 -7.91 -11.48
CA LEU A 153 -2.50 -9.04 -11.13
C LEU A 153 -3.15 -10.39 -11.38
N GLU A 154 -4.43 -10.55 -11.04
CA GLU A 154 -5.18 -11.78 -11.33
C GLU A 154 -5.30 -12.02 -12.83
N ALA A 155 -5.62 -10.98 -13.61
CA ALA A 155 -5.64 -11.06 -15.06
C ALA A 155 -4.27 -11.44 -15.63
N LEU A 156 -3.20 -10.83 -15.10
CA LEU A 156 -1.83 -11.09 -15.54
C LEU A 156 -1.42 -12.54 -15.28
N VAL A 157 -1.70 -13.08 -14.09
CA VAL A 157 -1.41 -14.48 -13.73
C VAL A 157 -2.16 -15.47 -14.61
N THR A 158 -3.40 -15.14 -15.00
CA THR A 158 -4.23 -16.01 -15.84
C THR A 158 -4.00 -15.81 -17.34
N GLY A 159 -3.11 -14.90 -17.74
CA GLY A 159 -2.87 -14.56 -19.15
C GLY A 159 -4.06 -13.89 -19.84
N SER A 160 -4.96 -13.28 -19.05
CA SER A 160 -6.14 -12.57 -19.55
C SER A 160 -5.85 -11.08 -19.77
N THR A 161 -6.75 -10.38 -20.46
CA THR A 161 -6.64 -8.92 -20.65
C THR A 161 -6.76 -8.17 -19.32
N LEU A 162 -5.84 -7.23 -19.07
CA LEU A 162 -5.85 -6.43 -17.84
C LEU A 162 -7.07 -5.49 -17.82
N PRO A 163 -7.95 -5.59 -16.81
CA PRO A 163 -9.21 -4.84 -16.79
C PRO A 163 -9.04 -3.34 -16.59
N TYR A 164 -7.94 -2.89 -15.97
CA TYR A 164 -7.78 -1.49 -15.57
C TYR A 164 -6.48 -0.84 -16.05
N ALA A 165 -5.46 -1.61 -16.44
CA ALA A 165 -4.27 -1.06 -17.07
C ALA A 165 -4.47 -1.01 -18.59
N GLN A 166 -4.45 0.17 -19.18
CA GLN A 166 -4.51 0.36 -20.63
C GLN A 166 -3.12 0.75 -21.12
N ALA A 167 -2.63 0.10 -22.18
CA ALA A 167 -1.28 0.29 -22.70
C ALA A 167 -0.95 1.72 -23.15
N ASN A 168 -1.92 2.64 -23.23
CA ASN A 168 -1.71 4.08 -23.40
C ASN A 168 -2.92 4.83 -22.84
N GLY A 169 -2.69 5.95 -22.15
CA GLY A 169 -3.74 6.76 -21.52
C GLY A 169 -4.87 7.12 -22.49
N GLN A 170 -6.12 6.94 -22.04
CA GLN A 170 -7.29 7.37 -22.79
C GLN A 170 -7.30 8.90 -22.84
N VAL A 171 -6.80 9.48 -23.93
CA VAL A 171 -7.04 10.91 -24.18
C VAL A 171 -8.54 11.09 -24.42
N SER A 172 -9.15 11.97 -23.64
CA SER A 172 -10.51 12.40 -23.93
C SER A 172 -10.53 12.96 -25.35
N LYS A 173 -11.44 12.46 -26.20
CA LYS A 173 -11.65 13.05 -27.53
C LYS A 173 -12.16 14.47 -27.34
N PHE A 174 -11.28 15.45 -27.42
CA PHE A 174 -11.67 16.85 -27.47
C PHE A 174 -12.38 17.08 -28.81
N SER A 175 -13.71 17.20 -28.78
CA SER A 175 -14.47 17.78 -29.89
C SER A 175 -14.57 19.27 -29.62
N ALA A 176 -13.84 20.09 -30.39
CA ALA A 176 -13.91 21.54 -30.25
C ALA A 176 -15.36 22.01 -30.49
N PRO A 177 -16.05 22.57 -29.49
CA PRO A 177 -17.31 23.23 -29.73
C PRO A 177 -17.00 24.61 -30.31
N VAL A 178 -17.60 24.90 -31.46
CA VAL A 178 -17.76 26.25 -32.01
C VAL A 178 -16.50 26.82 -32.69
N ALA A 179 -16.51 26.82 -34.02
CA ALA A 179 -15.71 27.79 -34.77
C ALA A 179 -16.14 29.20 -34.33
N PRO A 180 -15.22 30.14 -34.04
CA PRO A 180 -15.63 31.47 -33.67
C PRO A 180 -16.43 32.06 -34.83
N GLU A 181 -17.69 32.43 -34.59
CA GLU A 181 -18.31 33.44 -35.44
C GLU A 181 -17.41 34.67 -35.35
N ALA A 182 -17.13 35.30 -36.49
CA ALA A 182 -16.30 36.48 -36.59
C ALA A 182 -16.99 37.66 -35.88
N ASN A 183 -16.91 37.68 -34.55
CA ASN A 183 -17.32 38.79 -33.72
C ASN A 183 -16.08 39.59 -33.33
N GLN A 184 -16.26 40.91 -33.37
CA GLN A 184 -15.20 41.91 -33.32
C GLN A 184 -14.56 42.07 -31.93
N ASP A 185 -15.04 41.31 -30.94
CA ASP A 185 -14.59 41.29 -29.56
C ASP A 185 -13.78 40.02 -29.26
N ASP A 186 -12.67 39.81 -29.96
CA ASP A 186 -11.68 38.80 -29.57
C ASP A 186 -10.79 39.38 -28.45
N PRO A 187 -10.85 38.89 -27.20
CA PRO A 187 -10.01 39.36 -26.11
C PRO A 187 -8.50 39.13 -26.35
N ARG A 188 -8.11 38.34 -27.37
CA ARG A 188 -6.70 38.18 -27.81
C ARG A 188 -6.23 39.27 -28.78
N SER A 189 -7.12 40.17 -29.23
CA SER A 189 -6.80 41.25 -30.19
C SER A 189 -6.05 42.44 -29.58
N HIS A 190 -5.94 42.54 -28.25
CA HIS A 190 -5.31 43.68 -27.57
C HIS A 190 -3.77 43.76 -27.71
N GLY A 191 -3.12 42.78 -28.35
CA GLY A 191 -1.65 42.71 -28.48
C GLY A 191 -1.07 43.13 -29.84
N SER A 192 -1.88 43.39 -30.86
CA SER A 192 -1.39 43.50 -32.25
C SER A 192 -1.17 44.92 -32.78
N GLN A 193 -0.96 45.92 -31.93
CA GLN A 193 -0.66 47.29 -32.36
C GLN A 193 0.73 47.72 -31.87
N VAL A 194 1.78 47.17 -32.49
CA VAL A 194 3.10 47.82 -32.53
C VAL A 194 3.47 47.94 -34.00
N VAL A 195 3.05 49.04 -34.62
CA VAL A 195 3.58 49.48 -35.91
C VAL A 195 4.90 50.19 -35.61
N LEU A 196 6.02 49.57 -35.99
CA LEU A 196 7.32 50.22 -36.02
C LEU A 196 7.36 51.14 -37.25
N ASN A 197 7.49 52.45 -37.02
CA ASN A 197 7.86 53.44 -38.03
C ASN A 197 9.39 53.55 -38.11
#